data_AF-A0A9D6RTJ9-F1
#
_entry.id   AF-A0A9D6RTJ9-F1
#
_cell.length_a   1.000
_cell.length_b   1.000
_cell.length_c   1.000
_cell.angle_alpha   90.00
_cell.angle_beta   90.00
_cell.angle_gamma   90.00
#
_symmetry.space_group_name_H-M   'P 1'
#
loop_
_entity.id
_entity.type
_entity.pdbx_description
1 polymer ?
#
loop_
_entity_poly.entity_id
_entity_poly.type
_entity_poly.pdbx_seq_one_letter_code
_entity_poly.pdbx_strand_id
1 'polypeptide(L)'
;MILKKIKSVASRWSLVAGLGGWLLLTGWVWAPLFAQGHQIIEIQPISPTGRMLAPRLNGWQLEGSAMQMSPVAFEENQPERAPLIREYGLRDAAFGTYAQADGMKVRVEVIRMNNFVAAYGAYSLERAAQAQRVAVGAEGALDADRLGFFKGEYYVRLIAEPGATDSAALLDLARRLDEQVGARHSEIPVLIQHLPSDRLVPGTERFIAGPLALTHFLGPQDPNDVFLLSSEAVEAALAEYQIDGATSPVMIVEYHTPQLASTAYQQVQNYFQALPDAERARRILKREGNYIIQALHVQNTEAMQQIVDQIKYAPKIHWLKKNPFEDLQQFQSDEQTSLIDFYLTAFGFIGLSLLIFLLGGSLLGAAIFLWRRHRARLWPGFSDAGGMLRLNLDNLVLPQIEKKSPKGLPGR
;
A
#
# COMPACT_ATOMS: atom_id res chain seq x y z
N MET A 1 -2.36 8.41 43.27
CA MET A 1 -1.75 9.67 43.73
C MET A 1 -0.58 9.30 44.65
N ILE A 2 0.62 9.14 44.09
CA ILE A 2 1.75 10.07 44.25
C ILE A 2 2.74 9.59 45.34
N LEU A 3 3.95 9.28 44.85
CA LEU A 3 5.30 9.28 45.45
C LEU A 3 5.67 8.27 46.56
N LYS A 4 6.72 7.44 46.43
CA LYS A 4 8.20 7.65 46.26
C LYS A 4 8.94 8.03 47.56
N LYS A 5 10.04 7.28 47.80
CA LYS A 5 11.29 7.64 48.54
C LYS A 5 11.17 7.67 50.08
N ILE A 6 12.15 7.32 50.93
CA ILE A 6 13.58 6.95 50.86
C ILE A 6 14.05 6.64 52.31
N LYS A 7 15.04 5.73 52.49
CA LYS A 7 16.04 5.60 53.60
C LYS A 7 15.52 5.53 55.05
N SER A 8 16.19 4.99 56.06
CA SER A 8 17.50 4.38 56.32
C SER A 8 17.42 3.88 57.77
N VAL A 9 18.01 2.75 58.12
CA VAL A 9 18.50 2.54 59.50
C VAL A 9 19.79 1.73 59.43
N ALA A 10 20.90 2.41 59.71
CA ALA A 10 22.09 1.78 60.25
C ALA A 10 22.06 2.03 61.77
N SER A 11 22.18 0.99 62.59
CA SER A 11 22.95 1.02 63.84
C SER A 11 22.88 -0.35 64.51
N ARG A 12 24.05 -0.94 64.78
CA ARG A 12 24.58 -1.17 66.14
C ARG A 12 25.76 -2.13 66.07
N TRP A 13 26.98 -1.60 66.26
CA TRP A 13 27.74 -1.62 67.52
C TRP A 13 28.26 -3.02 67.86
N SER A 14 29.55 -3.26 67.60
CA SER A 14 30.51 -3.73 68.62
C SER A 14 31.92 -3.87 68.04
N LEU A 15 32.79 -2.95 68.43
CA LEU A 15 34.25 -3.07 68.46
C LEU A 15 34.67 -4.26 69.33
N VAL A 16 35.72 -4.98 68.96
CA VAL A 16 36.95 -5.24 69.75
C VAL A 16 37.88 -6.11 68.88
N ALA A 17 39.07 -5.61 68.56
CA ALA A 17 40.31 -6.40 68.54
C ALA A 17 41.48 -5.48 68.15
N GLY A 18 42.31 -5.16 69.13
CA GLY A 18 43.66 -4.64 68.92
C GLY A 18 44.70 -5.74 69.13
N LEU A 19 45.88 -5.48 68.57
CA LEU A 19 47.19 -6.10 68.84
C LEU A 19 47.54 -7.43 68.13
N GLY A 20 48.42 -7.29 67.12
CA GLY A 20 49.77 -7.84 67.23
C GLY A 20 50.11 -9.06 66.36
N GLY A 21 51.19 -8.93 65.57
CA GLY A 21 52.13 -10.05 65.35
C GLY A 21 52.20 -10.71 63.97
N TRP A 22 53.03 -10.13 63.10
CA TRP A 22 54.08 -10.74 62.26
C TRP A 22 54.02 -12.24 61.79
N LEU A 23 54.21 -12.38 60.47
CA LEU A 23 54.98 -13.38 59.70
C LEU A 23 54.41 -14.78 59.32
N LEU A 24 54.35 -14.95 57.98
CA LEU A 24 54.75 -16.07 57.10
C LEU A 24 53.82 -17.26 56.83
N LEU A 25 53.57 -17.42 55.53
CA LEU A 25 53.58 -18.65 54.72
C LEU A 25 52.75 -19.84 55.23
N THR A 26 51.62 -20.08 54.57
CA THR A 26 51.38 -21.34 53.84
C THR A 26 50.18 -21.15 52.92
N GLY A 27 50.40 -21.42 51.63
CA GLY A 27 49.32 -21.50 50.65
C GLY A 27 48.47 -22.74 50.92
N TRP A 28 47.16 -22.55 51.03
CA TRP A 28 46.17 -23.61 50.97
C TRP A 28 45.09 -23.19 49.98
N VAL A 29 45.03 -23.96 48.90
CA VAL A 29 43.97 -23.94 47.89
C VAL A 29 42.65 -24.27 48.59
N TRP A 30 41.71 -23.33 48.59
CA TRP A 30 40.30 -23.61 48.83
C TRP A 30 39.56 -23.41 47.51
N ALA A 31 39.22 -24.51 46.86
CA ALA A 31 38.19 -24.52 45.83
C ALA A 31 36.82 -24.36 46.51
N PRO A 32 35.96 -23.42 46.07
CA PRO A 32 34.55 -23.51 46.42
C PRO A 32 33.86 -24.45 45.42
N LEU A 33 33.48 -25.62 45.94
CA LEU A 33 32.26 -26.31 45.52
C LEU A 33 31.08 -25.33 45.68
N PHE A 34 30.07 -25.47 44.80
CA PHE A 34 28.84 -24.66 44.68
C PHE A 34 28.91 -23.44 43.73
N ALA A 35 28.99 -23.75 42.44
CA ALA A 35 28.29 -22.96 41.42
C ALA A 35 27.67 -23.92 40.40
N GLN A 36 26.65 -24.69 40.81
CA GLN A 36 25.72 -25.22 39.82
C GLN A 36 24.90 -24.04 39.30
N GLY A 37 25.38 -23.47 38.20
CA GLY A 37 24.64 -22.50 37.41
C GLY A 37 23.32 -23.11 37.04
N HIS A 38 22.24 -22.59 37.62
CA HIS A 38 20.93 -22.77 37.03
C HIS A 38 21.01 -22.05 35.69
N GLN A 39 21.14 -22.79 34.59
CA GLN A 39 20.88 -22.23 33.27
C GLN A 39 19.44 -21.72 33.34
N ILE A 40 19.29 -20.41 33.43
CA ILE A 40 18.03 -19.75 33.13
C ILE A 40 17.77 -20.12 31.68
N ILE A 41 16.87 -21.08 31.45
CA ILE A 41 16.30 -21.32 30.13
C ILE A 41 15.53 -20.06 29.84
N GLU A 42 16.19 -19.10 29.18
CA GLU A 42 15.49 -17.97 28.58
C GLU A 42 14.57 -18.58 27.53
N ILE A 43 13.29 -18.70 27.87
CA ILE A 43 12.26 -19.09 26.92
C ILE A 43 12.19 -17.94 25.93
N GLN A 44 13.00 -18.01 24.87
CA GLN A 44 12.89 -17.11 23.73
C GLN A 44 11.45 -17.28 23.22
N PRO A 45 10.59 -16.26 23.33
CA PRO A 45 9.24 -16.38 22.81
C PRO A 45 9.36 -16.69 21.33
N ILE A 46 8.68 -17.74 20.86
CA ILE A 46 8.69 -18.13 19.45
C ILE A 46 8.40 -16.86 18.64
N SER A 47 9.40 -16.40 17.87
CA SER A 47 9.24 -15.20 17.05
C SER A 47 8.03 -15.40 16.12
N PRO A 48 7.28 -14.34 15.77
CA PRO A 48 6.16 -14.44 14.84
C PRO A 48 6.52 -15.22 13.57
N THR A 49 7.75 -15.05 13.11
CA THR A 49 8.36 -15.63 11.91
C THR A 49 8.58 -17.14 12.04
N GLY A 50 9.01 -17.63 13.21
CA GLY A 50 9.11 -19.07 13.45
C GLY A 50 7.76 -19.78 13.51
N ARG A 51 6.67 -19.08 13.85
CA ARG A 51 5.31 -19.65 13.83
C ARG A 51 4.77 -19.87 12.41
N MET A 52 5.31 -19.13 11.43
CA MET A 52 4.88 -19.24 10.03
C MET A 52 5.39 -20.54 9.38
N LEU A 53 6.49 -21.10 9.87
CA LEU A 53 7.03 -22.39 9.44
C LEU A 53 6.38 -23.53 10.23
N ALA A 54 5.09 -23.76 10.00
CA ALA A 54 4.34 -24.82 10.67
C ALA A 54 4.94 -26.20 10.35
N PRO A 55 4.96 -27.16 11.31
CA PRO A 55 5.57 -28.48 11.10
C PRO A 55 4.99 -29.26 9.92
N ARG A 56 3.72 -29.02 9.58
CA ARG A 56 3.02 -29.65 8.46
C ARG A 56 2.20 -28.60 7.72
N LEU A 57 2.35 -28.59 6.40
CA LEU A 57 1.58 -27.78 5.48
C LEU A 57 1.06 -28.72 4.38
N ASN A 58 -0.17 -29.21 4.53
CA ASN A 58 -0.85 -30.17 3.64
C ASN A 58 -0.05 -30.69 2.42
N GLY A 59 0.61 -31.84 2.60
CA GLY A 59 1.51 -32.45 1.59
C GLY A 59 3.00 -32.21 1.85
N TRP A 60 3.33 -31.20 2.65
CA TRP A 60 4.69 -30.81 3.01
C TRP A 60 4.97 -31.04 4.50
N GLN A 61 6.14 -31.60 4.79
CA GLN A 61 6.63 -31.85 6.14
C GLN A 61 7.91 -31.05 6.35
N LEU A 62 7.95 -30.24 7.42
CA LEU A 62 9.18 -29.56 7.82
C LEU A 62 10.19 -30.60 8.34
N GLU A 63 11.40 -30.56 7.81
CA GLU A 63 12.53 -31.38 8.29
C GLU A 63 13.08 -30.76 9.58
N GLY A 64 12.94 -31.49 10.69
CA GLY A 64 13.34 -31.00 12.01
C GLY A 64 12.47 -29.85 12.52
N SER A 65 13.12 -28.78 12.96
CA SER A 65 12.47 -27.59 13.52
C SER A 65 12.92 -26.34 12.78
N ALA A 66 12.04 -25.35 12.68
CA ALA A 66 12.38 -24.04 12.13
C ALA A 66 13.53 -23.40 12.92
N MET A 67 14.60 -23.01 12.20
CA MET A 67 15.74 -22.31 12.79
C MET A 67 15.44 -20.81 12.80
N GLN A 68 15.21 -20.25 13.98
CA GLN A 68 15.07 -18.81 14.14
C GLN A 68 16.44 -18.14 14.19
N MET A 69 16.55 -16.99 13.56
CA MET A 69 17.75 -16.17 13.56
C MET A 69 17.40 -14.74 14.00
N SER A 70 18.11 -14.26 15.02
CA SER A 70 18.18 -12.83 15.31
C SER A 70 18.95 -12.10 14.19
N PRO A 71 18.91 -10.77 14.11
CA PRO A 71 19.71 -10.03 13.13
C PRO A 71 21.21 -10.32 13.21
N VAL A 72 21.74 -10.53 14.43
CA VAL A 72 23.15 -10.90 14.66
C VAL A 72 23.42 -12.30 14.12
N ALA A 73 22.57 -13.28 14.43
CA ALA A 73 22.72 -14.63 13.91
C ALA A 73 22.58 -14.67 12.38
N PHE A 74 21.70 -13.87 11.79
CA PHE A 74 21.59 -13.74 10.34
C PHE A 74 22.89 -13.23 9.72
N GLU A 75 23.54 -12.23 10.34
CA GLU A 75 24.85 -11.71 9.89
C GLU A 75 25.96 -12.75 9.95
N GLU A 76 26.03 -13.53 11.04
CA GLU A 76 27.02 -14.60 11.19
C GLU A 76 26.83 -15.72 10.15
N ASN A 77 25.59 -16.03 9.78
CA ASN A 77 25.25 -17.14 8.88
C ASN A 77 25.13 -16.72 7.40
N GLN A 78 24.91 -15.43 7.12
CA GLN A 78 24.69 -14.87 5.77
C GLN A 78 25.48 -13.56 5.56
N PRO A 79 26.81 -13.55 5.77
CA PRO A 79 27.60 -12.32 5.84
C PRO A 79 27.57 -11.48 4.55
N GLU A 80 27.39 -12.10 3.39
CA GLU A 80 27.31 -11.40 2.10
C GLU A 80 25.96 -10.69 1.90
N ARG A 81 24.86 -11.26 2.42
CA ARG A 81 23.50 -10.71 2.27
C ARG A 81 23.13 -9.76 3.39
N ALA A 82 23.68 -9.98 4.58
CA ALA A 82 23.29 -9.29 5.80
C ALA A 82 23.39 -7.76 5.73
N PRO A 83 24.42 -7.14 5.13
CA PRO A 83 24.49 -5.68 5.03
C PRO A 83 23.30 -5.08 4.28
N LEU A 84 22.96 -5.65 3.11
CA LEU A 84 21.81 -5.21 2.30
C LEU A 84 20.49 -5.47 3.03
N ILE A 85 20.27 -6.69 3.53
CA ILE A 85 19.03 -7.04 4.23
C ILE A 85 18.82 -6.20 5.50
N ARG A 86 19.91 -5.82 6.19
CA ARG A 86 19.87 -4.90 7.34
C ARG A 86 19.47 -3.48 6.95
N GLU A 87 19.93 -2.99 5.81
CA GLU A 87 19.53 -1.67 5.30
C GLU A 87 18.01 -1.57 5.10
N TYR A 88 17.36 -2.67 4.69
CA TYR A 88 15.90 -2.80 4.68
C TYR A 88 15.27 -3.06 6.07
N GLY A 89 16.00 -2.93 7.16
CA GLY A 89 15.43 -3.01 8.50
C GLY A 89 15.04 -4.42 8.96
N LEU A 90 15.95 -5.39 8.80
CA LEU A 90 15.81 -6.75 9.34
C LEU A 90 15.44 -6.76 10.83
N ARG A 91 14.34 -7.42 11.17
CA ARG A 91 13.90 -7.65 12.56
C ARG A 91 14.30 -9.02 13.09
N ASP A 92 13.99 -10.05 12.32
CA ASP A 92 14.31 -11.43 12.59
C ASP A 92 14.08 -12.28 11.31
N ALA A 93 14.55 -13.52 11.33
CA ALA A 93 14.32 -14.47 10.24
C ALA A 93 14.05 -15.88 10.77
N ALA A 94 13.41 -16.71 9.95
CA ALA A 94 13.24 -18.13 10.21
C ALA A 94 13.56 -18.93 8.94
N PHE A 95 14.25 -20.05 9.13
CA PHE A 95 14.68 -20.93 8.05
C PHE A 95 14.18 -22.35 8.29
N GLY A 96 13.87 -23.06 7.22
CA GLY A 96 13.47 -24.46 7.29
C GLY A 96 13.55 -25.13 5.93
N THR A 97 13.56 -26.46 5.92
CA THR A 97 13.46 -27.24 4.68
C THR A 97 12.19 -28.06 4.75
N TYR A 98 11.31 -27.88 3.77
CA TYR A 98 10.14 -28.73 3.60
C TYR A 98 10.45 -29.84 2.62
N ALA A 99 9.98 -31.05 2.95
CA ALA A 99 10.02 -32.21 2.08
C ALA A 99 8.60 -32.67 1.74
N GLN A 100 8.42 -33.07 0.48
CA GLN A 100 7.22 -33.74 -0.01
C GLN A 100 7.44 -35.26 -0.06
N ALA A 101 6.36 -36.03 -0.13
CA ALA A 101 6.41 -37.51 -0.09
C ALA A 101 7.17 -38.15 -1.27
N ASP A 102 7.26 -37.46 -2.40
CA ASP A 102 8.02 -37.87 -3.59
C ASP A 102 9.52 -37.57 -3.49
N GLY A 103 9.96 -36.93 -2.39
CA GLY A 103 11.35 -36.57 -2.13
C GLY A 103 11.74 -35.17 -2.55
N MET A 104 10.83 -34.36 -3.12
CA MET A 104 11.11 -32.96 -3.43
C MET A 104 11.40 -32.19 -2.13
N LYS A 105 12.49 -31.42 -2.14
CA LYS A 105 12.91 -30.57 -1.02
C LYS A 105 12.94 -29.11 -1.41
N VAL A 106 12.40 -28.26 -0.54
CA VAL A 106 12.35 -26.82 -0.71
C VAL A 106 12.82 -26.14 0.55
N ARG A 107 13.89 -25.36 0.43
CA ARG A 107 14.37 -24.49 1.49
C ARG A 107 13.53 -23.22 1.52
N VAL A 108 13.01 -22.89 2.69
CA VAL A 108 12.17 -21.74 2.94
C VAL A 108 12.89 -20.78 3.89
N GLU A 109 12.91 -19.51 3.52
CA GLU A 109 13.35 -18.39 4.33
C GLU A 109 12.16 -17.45 4.53
N VAL A 110 11.83 -17.14 5.77
CA VAL A 110 10.86 -16.10 6.11
C VAL A 110 11.64 -15.00 6.82
N ILE A 111 11.64 -13.80 6.28
CA ILE A 111 12.37 -12.66 6.81
C ILE A 111 11.38 -11.58 7.17
N ARG A 112 11.41 -11.13 8.42
CA ARG A 112 10.57 -10.06 8.92
C ARG A 112 11.32 -8.73 8.89
N MET A 113 10.74 -7.74 8.24
CA MET A 113 11.26 -6.39 8.13
C MET A 113 10.55 -5.42 9.09
N ASN A 114 11.02 -4.18 9.15
CA ASN A 114 10.45 -3.14 10.02
C ASN A 114 9.00 -2.77 9.68
N ASN A 115 8.62 -2.84 8.40
CA ASN A 115 7.30 -2.49 7.89
C ASN A 115 7.07 -3.14 6.51
N PHE A 116 5.91 -2.89 5.90
CA PHE A 116 5.57 -3.50 4.60
C PHE A 116 6.36 -2.94 3.41
N VAL A 117 6.76 -1.66 3.47
CA VAL A 117 7.58 -1.02 2.43
C VAL A 117 8.97 -1.64 2.39
N ALA A 118 9.54 -1.86 3.57
CA ALA A 118 10.81 -2.54 3.77
C ALA A 118 10.78 -4.01 3.30
N ALA A 119 9.67 -4.72 3.56
CA ALA A 119 9.47 -6.09 3.06
C ALA A 119 9.37 -6.14 1.53
N TYR A 120 8.63 -5.20 0.92
CA TYR A 120 8.63 -5.03 -0.53
C TYR A 120 10.05 -4.73 -1.03
N GLY A 121 10.79 -3.86 -0.35
CA GLY A 121 12.18 -3.53 -0.67
C GLY A 121 13.08 -4.76 -0.74
N ALA A 122 13.07 -5.60 0.29
CA ALA A 122 13.85 -6.83 0.31
C ALA A 122 13.42 -7.86 -0.74
N TYR A 123 12.12 -7.97 -1.00
CA TYR A 123 11.60 -8.79 -2.10
C TYR A 123 12.08 -8.27 -3.46
N SER A 124 11.90 -6.97 -3.70
CA SER A 124 12.33 -6.31 -4.92
C SER A 124 13.85 -6.31 -5.08
N LEU A 125 14.63 -6.37 -3.99
CA LEU A 125 16.09 -6.51 -4.06
C LEU A 125 16.48 -7.83 -4.73
N GLU A 126 15.83 -8.93 -4.34
CA GLU A 126 16.24 -10.28 -4.75
C GLU A 126 15.42 -10.86 -5.91
N ARG A 127 14.37 -10.16 -6.35
CA ARG A 127 13.52 -10.56 -7.50
C ARG A 127 14.31 -10.50 -8.81
N ALA A 128 14.38 -11.59 -9.55
CA ALA A 128 14.95 -11.57 -10.90
C ALA A 128 14.07 -10.76 -11.86
N ALA A 129 14.67 -9.98 -12.76
CA ALA A 129 13.94 -9.09 -13.66
C ALA A 129 12.98 -9.84 -14.61
N GLN A 130 13.33 -11.06 -15.02
CA GLN A 130 12.55 -11.89 -15.95
C GLN A 130 11.68 -12.94 -15.24
N ALA A 131 11.58 -12.88 -13.90
CA ALA A 131 10.78 -13.85 -13.16
C ALA A 131 9.28 -13.71 -13.51
N GLN A 132 8.60 -14.83 -13.61
CA GLN A 132 7.17 -14.90 -13.86
C GLN A 132 6.40 -14.42 -12.63
N ARG A 133 5.51 -13.44 -12.78
CA ARG A 133 4.61 -13.02 -11.69
C ARG A 133 3.63 -14.13 -11.33
N VAL A 134 3.42 -14.35 -10.04
CA VAL A 134 2.49 -15.34 -9.49
C VAL A 134 1.58 -14.71 -8.43
N ALA A 135 0.35 -15.21 -8.33
CA ALA A 135 -0.64 -14.75 -7.36
C ALA A 135 -0.39 -15.38 -5.98
N VAL A 136 0.65 -14.92 -5.30
CA VAL A 136 1.00 -15.28 -3.92
C VAL A 136 1.43 -14.02 -3.19
N GLY A 137 0.92 -13.80 -1.98
CA GLY A 137 1.19 -12.59 -1.22
C GLY A 137 0.56 -11.35 -1.86
N ALA A 138 1.15 -10.19 -1.58
CA ALA A 138 0.86 -8.93 -2.28
C ALA A 138 1.44 -8.94 -3.69
N GLU A 139 2.66 -9.45 -3.83
CA GLU A 139 3.27 -9.79 -5.10
C GLU A 139 4.21 -10.97 -4.90
N GLY A 140 4.23 -11.86 -5.88
CA GLY A 140 5.12 -13.00 -5.95
C GLY A 140 5.76 -13.13 -7.32
N ALA A 141 6.98 -13.63 -7.35
CA ALA A 141 7.72 -13.90 -8.57
C ALA A 141 8.36 -15.29 -8.49
N LEU A 142 8.14 -16.08 -9.55
CA LEU A 142 8.70 -17.40 -9.77
C LEU A 142 9.77 -17.32 -10.86
N ASP A 143 10.96 -17.76 -10.51
CA ASP A 143 12.06 -18.07 -11.44
C ASP A 143 12.23 -19.60 -11.52
N ALA A 144 13.22 -20.09 -12.26
CA ALA A 144 13.44 -21.51 -12.52
C ALA A 144 13.31 -22.40 -11.27
N ASP A 145 14.07 -22.14 -10.22
CA ASP A 145 14.14 -22.93 -8.98
C ASP A 145 13.77 -22.13 -7.72
N ARG A 146 13.31 -20.88 -7.89
CA ARG A 146 13.12 -19.94 -6.78
C ARG A 146 11.78 -19.24 -6.88
N LEU A 147 11.08 -19.12 -5.77
CA LEU A 147 9.88 -18.30 -5.65
C LEU A 147 10.06 -17.33 -4.49
N GLY A 148 10.00 -16.04 -4.77
CA GLY A 148 9.95 -14.99 -3.76
C GLY A 148 8.57 -14.35 -3.72
N PHE A 149 8.06 -14.01 -2.54
CA PHE A 149 6.88 -13.16 -2.41
C PHE A 149 6.97 -12.31 -1.16
N PHE A 150 6.21 -11.21 -1.11
CA PHE A 150 6.07 -10.41 0.10
C PHE A 150 4.60 -10.24 0.49
N LYS A 151 4.34 -10.09 1.79
CA LYS A 151 3.02 -9.73 2.32
C LYS A 151 3.16 -9.16 3.72
N GLY A 152 2.58 -7.99 3.96
CA GLY A 152 2.83 -7.22 5.17
C GLY A 152 4.31 -6.95 5.37
N GLU A 153 4.78 -7.12 6.60
CA GLU A 153 6.19 -6.96 6.97
C GLU A 153 7.07 -8.19 6.65
N TYR A 154 6.56 -9.17 5.91
CA TYR A 154 7.28 -10.42 5.62
C TYR A 154 7.70 -10.51 4.16
N TYR A 155 8.98 -10.84 3.95
CA TYR A 155 9.52 -11.35 2.70
C TYR A 155 9.76 -12.85 2.85
N VAL A 156 9.19 -13.65 1.95
CA VAL A 156 9.32 -15.11 1.95
C VAL A 156 10.00 -15.57 0.68
N ARG A 157 10.98 -16.46 0.84
CA ARG A 157 11.78 -17.01 -0.25
C ARG A 157 11.81 -18.52 -0.18
N LEU A 158 11.48 -19.16 -1.29
CA LEU A 158 11.51 -20.60 -1.47
C LEU A 158 12.56 -20.94 -2.53
N ILE A 159 13.36 -21.95 -2.26
CA ILE A 159 14.45 -22.40 -3.13
C ILE A 159 14.38 -23.92 -3.21
N ALA A 160 14.01 -24.45 -4.38
CA ALA A 160 13.99 -25.88 -4.64
C ALA A 160 15.42 -26.42 -4.74
N GLU A 161 15.64 -27.67 -4.31
CA GLU A 161 16.93 -28.33 -4.54
C GLU A 161 17.18 -28.58 -6.04
N PRO A 162 18.44 -28.46 -6.51
CA PRO A 162 18.78 -28.70 -7.91
C PRO A 162 18.31 -30.07 -8.41
N GLY A 163 17.60 -30.09 -9.54
CA GLY A 163 17.12 -31.32 -10.19
C GLY A 163 15.78 -31.86 -9.67
N ALA A 164 15.17 -31.20 -8.68
CA ALA A 164 13.85 -31.55 -8.14
C ALA A 164 12.82 -30.41 -8.35
N THR A 165 12.92 -29.70 -9.47
CA THR A 165 12.10 -28.52 -9.74
C THR A 165 10.74 -28.89 -10.32
N ASP A 166 9.70 -28.81 -9.50
CA ASP A 166 8.31 -28.71 -9.95
C ASP A 166 7.74 -27.34 -9.56
N SER A 167 7.53 -26.48 -10.56
CA SER A 167 6.98 -25.13 -10.37
C SER A 167 5.58 -25.14 -9.74
N ALA A 168 4.76 -26.16 -10.02
CA ALA A 168 3.42 -26.27 -9.44
C ALA A 168 3.48 -26.62 -7.95
N ALA A 169 4.37 -27.55 -7.58
CA ALA A 169 4.63 -27.89 -6.19
C ALA A 169 5.22 -26.70 -5.41
N LEU A 170 6.19 -25.99 -5.99
CA LEU A 170 6.78 -24.79 -5.38
C LEU A 170 5.72 -23.69 -5.15
N LEU A 171 4.81 -23.50 -6.11
CA LEU A 171 3.70 -22.56 -5.99
C LEU A 171 2.66 -23.01 -4.95
N ASP A 172 2.38 -24.32 -4.83
CA ASP A 172 1.52 -24.88 -3.78
C ASP A 172 2.08 -24.58 -2.38
N LEU A 173 3.37 -24.85 -2.14
CA LEU A 173 4.01 -24.53 -0.86
C LEU A 173 3.98 -23.04 -0.57
N ALA A 174 4.25 -22.19 -1.56
CA ALA A 174 4.21 -20.74 -1.40
C ALA A 174 2.82 -20.23 -0.99
N ARG A 175 1.74 -20.76 -1.59
CA ARG A 175 0.36 -20.42 -1.19
C ARG A 175 0.03 -20.84 0.24
N ARG A 176 0.48 -22.02 0.67
CA ARG A 176 0.30 -22.48 2.05
C ARG A 176 1.01 -21.59 3.06
N LEU A 177 2.19 -21.09 2.72
CA LEU A 177 2.92 -20.13 3.55
C LEU A 177 2.23 -18.77 3.56
N ASP A 178 1.73 -18.30 2.42
CA ASP A 178 0.95 -17.06 2.31
C ASP A 178 -0.31 -17.06 3.20
N GLU A 179 -1.00 -18.20 3.30
CA GLU A 179 -2.13 -18.40 4.21
C GLU A 179 -1.72 -18.25 5.70
N GLN A 180 -0.47 -18.55 6.06
CA GLN A 180 0.04 -18.32 7.41
C GLN A 180 0.37 -16.84 7.66
N VAL A 181 0.59 -16.05 6.61
CA VAL A 181 0.89 -14.62 6.71
C VAL A 181 -0.43 -13.87 6.97
N GLY A 182 -0.83 -13.77 8.25
CA GLY A 182 -2.02 -13.05 8.70
C GLY A 182 -1.91 -11.51 8.64
N ALA A 183 -1.19 -10.96 7.66
CA ALA A 183 -0.90 -9.54 7.58
C ALA A 183 -2.07 -8.71 7.02
N ARG A 184 -2.19 -7.47 7.53
CA ARG A 184 -3.26 -6.52 7.16
C ARG A 184 -2.96 -5.68 5.92
N HIS A 185 -1.69 -5.49 5.58
CA HIS A 185 -1.25 -4.68 4.44
C HIS A 185 -0.67 -5.58 3.35
N SER A 186 -1.19 -5.43 2.13
CA SER A 186 -0.83 -6.27 0.99
C SER A 186 -0.72 -5.43 -0.29
N GLU A 187 -0.26 -4.19 -0.16
CA GLU A 187 -0.19 -3.21 -1.24
C GLU A 187 1.27 -2.95 -1.63
N ILE A 188 1.49 -2.66 -2.92
CA ILE A 188 2.77 -2.17 -3.44
C ILE A 188 3.03 -0.76 -2.85
N PRO A 189 4.25 -0.42 -2.43
CA PRO A 189 4.56 0.92 -1.93
C PRO A 189 4.17 2.03 -2.92
N VAL A 190 3.60 3.11 -2.41
CA VAL A 190 3.09 4.22 -3.24
C VAL A 190 4.18 4.82 -4.13
N LEU A 191 5.41 4.97 -3.62
CA LEU A 191 6.54 5.48 -4.38
C LEU A 191 6.84 4.63 -5.63
N ILE A 192 6.63 3.32 -5.58
CA ILE A 192 6.78 2.43 -6.73
C ILE A 192 5.65 2.64 -7.73
N GLN A 193 4.43 2.90 -7.26
CA GLN A 193 3.28 3.22 -8.12
C GLN A 193 3.44 4.56 -8.85
N HIS A 194 4.36 5.43 -8.41
CA HIS A 194 4.67 6.69 -9.10
C HIS A 194 5.65 6.53 -10.27
N LEU A 195 6.21 5.33 -10.48
CA LEU A 195 6.98 5.02 -11.68
C LEU A 195 6.05 4.99 -12.91
N PRO A 196 6.34 5.75 -13.97
CA PRO A 196 5.58 5.69 -15.22
C PRO A 196 5.52 4.27 -15.79
N SER A 197 4.36 3.86 -16.28
CA SER A 197 4.20 2.56 -16.93
C SER A 197 4.63 2.57 -18.40
N ASP A 198 4.69 3.76 -19.03
CA ASP A 198 5.13 3.90 -20.42
C ASP A 198 6.60 3.50 -20.57
N ARG A 199 6.86 2.55 -21.48
CA ARG A 199 8.19 1.98 -21.77
C ARG A 199 8.93 1.37 -20.58
N LEU A 200 8.25 1.14 -19.46
CA LEU A 200 8.78 0.43 -18.30
C LEU A 200 9.13 -1.02 -18.67
N VAL A 201 10.31 -1.49 -18.28
CA VAL A 201 10.68 -2.91 -18.36
C VAL A 201 10.08 -3.62 -17.13
N PRO A 202 9.05 -4.47 -17.29
CA PRO A 202 8.37 -5.07 -16.14
C PRO A 202 9.32 -5.94 -15.31
N GLY A 203 9.18 -5.89 -13.98
CA GLY A 203 10.02 -6.69 -13.06
C GLY A 203 11.33 -6.00 -12.65
N THR A 204 11.63 -4.84 -13.23
CA THR A 204 12.81 -4.02 -12.87
C THR A 204 12.52 -2.97 -11.80
N GLU A 205 11.27 -2.85 -11.33
CA GLU A 205 10.91 -1.92 -10.28
C GLU A 205 11.57 -2.34 -8.95
N ARG A 206 12.38 -1.46 -8.37
CA ARG A 206 13.11 -1.67 -7.11
C ARG A 206 12.75 -0.55 -6.13
N PHE A 207 12.56 -0.91 -4.88
CA PHE A 207 12.57 0.06 -3.79
C PHE A 207 13.98 0.08 -3.19
N ILE A 208 14.54 1.28 -3.01
CA ILE A 208 15.90 1.53 -2.56
C ILE A 208 15.81 2.15 -1.16
N ALA A 209 16.19 1.37 -0.15
CA ALA A 209 16.14 1.78 1.25
C ALA A 209 17.36 2.58 1.71
N GLY A 210 18.47 2.55 0.97
CA GLY A 210 19.70 3.24 1.35
C GLY A 210 20.82 3.14 0.31
N PRO A 211 22.01 3.66 0.65
CA PRO A 211 23.15 3.75 -0.26
C PRO A 211 23.70 2.39 -0.72
N LEU A 212 23.64 1.34 0.11
CA LEU A 212 24.12 0.01 -0.27
C LEU A 212 23.23 -0.59 -1.35
N ALA A 213 21.92 -0.50 -1.21
CA ALA A 213 20.95 -0.92 -2.20
C ALA A 213 21.10 -0.15 -3.51
N LEU A 214 21.31 1.18 -3.44
CA LEU A 214 21.56 1.97 -4.64
C LEU A 214 22.84 1.50 -5.36
N THR A 215 23.91 1.29 -4.59
CA THR A 215 25.19 0.82 -5.11
C THR A 215 25.08 -0.57 -5.74
N HIS A 216 24.24 -1.45 -5.17
CA HIS A 216 23.98 -2.78 -5.70
C HIS A 216 23.40 -2.74 -7.12
N PHE A 217 22.50 -1.80 -7.42
CA PHE A 217 21.83 -1.72 -8.72
C PHE A 217 22.54 -0.82 -9.74
N LEU A 218 23.06 0.33 -9.32
CA LEU A 218 23.59 1.34 -10.25
C LEU A 218 25.12 1.49 -10.16
N GLY A 219 25.78 0.75 -9.26
CA GLY A 219 27.16 1.01 -8.89
C GLY A 219 27.29 2.32 -8.08
N PRO A 220 28.52 2.86 -7.93
CA PRO A 220 28.78 4.03 -7.07
C PRO A 220 28.28 5.34 -7.70
N GLN A 221 26.96 5.51 -7.80
CA GLN A 221 26.30 6.72 -8.34
C GLN A 221 26.03 7.81 -7.30
N ASP A 222 26.35 7.53 -6.03
CA ASP A 222 26.01 8.40 -4.91
C ASP A 222 27.23 8.66 -4.01
N PRO A 223 28.23 9.40 -4.53
CA PRO A 223 29.45 9.66 -3.79
C PRO A 223 29.15 10.53 -2.56
N ASN A 224 29.48 10.03 -1.36
CA ASN A 224 29.23 10.71 -0.09
C ASN A 224 27.73 10.97 0.19
N ASP A 225 26.83 10.11 -0.29
CA ASP A 225 25.40 10.18 0.03
C ASP A 225 24.77 11.53 -0.35
N VAL A 226 25.02 12.02 -1.56
CA VAL A 226 24.46 13.28 -2.09
C VAL A 226 22.94 13.24 -2.20
N PHE A 227 22.34 12.06 -2.29
CA PHE A 227 20.89 11.89 -2.25
C PHE A 227 20.33 11.86 -0.82
N LEU A 228 21.17 11.79 0.21
CA LEU A 228 20.79 11.67 1.63
C LEU A 228 20.02 10.36 1.95
N LEU A 229 20.28 9.30 1.21
CA LEU A 229 19.67 7.98 1.37
C LEU A 229 20.06 7.29 2.69
N SER A 230 21.09 7.74 3.40
CA SER A 230 21.34 7.25 4.78
C SER A 230 20.30 7.72 5.79
N SER A 231 19.43 8.68 5.42
CA SER A 231 18.37 9.19 6.28
C SER A 231 17.11 8.35 6.14
N GLU A 232 16.49 7.95 7.27
CA GLU A 232 15.17 7.30 7.30
C GLU A 232 14.03 8.17 6.74
N ALA A 233 14.30 9.45 6.42
CA ALA A 233 13.34 10.38 5.83
C ALA A 233 13.43 10.45 4.29
N VAL A 234 14.25 9.59 3.69
CA VAL A 234 14.52 9.53 2.27
C VAL A 234 14.39 8.09 1.79
N GLU A 235 13.58 7.91 0.76
CA GLU A 235 13.35 6.61 0.12
C GLU A 235 13.48 6.80 -1.39
N ALA A 236 13.82 5.74 -2.13
CA ALA A 236 13.88 5.83 -3.58
C ALA A 236 13.18 4.66 -4.28
N ALA A 237 12.63 4.94 -5.46
CA ALA A 237 12.20 3.94 -6.42
C ALA A 237 13.12 3.99 -7.64
N LEU A 238 13.42 2.83 -8.19
CA LEU A 238 14.25 2.66 -9.37
C LEU A 238 13.55 1.72 -10.34
N ALA A 239 13.58 2.01 -11.63
CA ALA A 239 13.20 1.05 -12.66
C ALA A 239 13.95 1.29 -13.97
N GLU A 240 13.95 0.29 -14.83
CA GLU A 240 14.53 0.38 -16.15
C GLU A 240 13.48 0.69 -17.22
N TYR A 241 13.83 1.57 -18.16
CA TYR A 241 12.99 1.94 -19.27
C TYR A 241 13.70 1.63 -20.58
N GLN A 242 12.96 1.08 -21.54
CA GLN A 242 13.49 0.73 -22.85
C GLN A 242 13.03 1.73 -23.91
N ILE A 243 13.99 2.48 -24.49
CA ILE A 243 13.74 3.46 -25.54
C ILE A 243 14.65 3.12 -26.72
N ASP A 244 14.07 2.93 -27.91
CA ASP A 244 14.80 2.64 -29.15
C ASP A 244 15.81 1.48 -29.02
N GLY A 245 15.47 0.47 -28.21
CA GLY A 245 16.32 -0.70 -27.92
C GLY A 245 17.39 -0.49 -26.85
N ALA A 246 17.60 0.74 -26.36
CA ALA A 246 18.50 1.04 -25.25
C ALA A 246 17.75 1.04 -23.92
N THR A 247 18.40 0.51 -22.87
CA THR A 247 17.87 0.52 -21.51
C THR A 247 18.48 1.67 -20.71
N SER A 248 17.63 2.47 -20.07
CA SER A 248 18.02 3.59 -19.22
C SER A 248 17.32 3.47 -17.86
N PRO A 249 18.07 3.40 -16.75
CA PRO A 249 17.46 3.39 -15.42
C PRO A 249 16.98 4.80 -15.05
N VAL A 250 15.80 4.86 -14.43
CA VAL A 250 15.20 6.08 -13.88
C VAL A 250 14.96 5.86 -12.40
N MET A 251 15.50 6.77 -11.60
CA MET A 251 15.37 6.80 -10.15
C MET A 251 14.52 7.99 -9.72
N ILE A 252 13.59 7.76 -8.80
CA ILE A 252 12.82 8.78 -8.09
C ILE A 252 13.24 8.72 -6.63
N VAL A 253 13.78 9.81 -6.09
CA VAL A 253 14.11 9.95 -4.67
C VAL A 253 13.05 10.82 -4.01
N GLU A 254 12.34 10.25 -3.04
CA GLU A 254 11.32 10.91 -2.24
C GLU A 254 11.90 11.42 -0.93
N TYR A 255 11.59 12.68 -0.62
CA TYR A 255 11.94 13.33 0.64
C TYR A 255 10.67 13.64 1.45
N HIS A 256 10.64 13.26 2.73
CA HIS A 256 9.46 13.51 3.58
C HIS A 256 9.14 15.01 3.78
N THR A 257 10.09 15.92 3.53
CA THR A 257 9.87 17.38 3.66
C THR A 257 10.42 18.17 2.46
N PRO A 258 9.78 19.30 2.11
CA PRO A 258 10.28 20.19 1.06
C PRO A 258 11.65 20.79 1.37
N GLN A 259 11.97 21.00 2.65
CA GLN A 259 13.26 21.52 3.10
C GLN A 259 14.37 20.51 2.81
N LEU A 260 14.14 19.24 3.17
CA LEU A 260 15.09 18.16 2.90
C LEU A 260 15.30 17.97 1.38
N ALA A 261 14.21 17.99 0.60
CA ALA A 261 14.28 17.95 -0.86
C ALA A 261 15.12 19.10 -1.45
N SER A 262 14.98 20.31 -0.88
CA SER A 262 15.73 21.49 -1.34
C SER A 262 17.21 21.37 -1.03
N THR A 263 17.56 20.90 0.17
CA THR A 263 18.96 20.67 0.59
C THR A 263 19.62 19.59 -0.28
N ALA A 264 18.95 18.45 -0.46
CA ALA A 264 19.46 17.37 -1.31
C ALA A 264 19.61 17.83 -2.76
N TYR A 265 18.64 18.57 -3.29
CA TYR A 265 18.72 19.06 -4.67
C TYR A 265 19.91 19.96 -4.92
N GLN A 266 20.31 20.80 -3.95
CA GLN A 266 21.53 21.59 -4.06
C GLN A 266 22.78 20.70 -4.13
N GLN A 267 22.86 19.65 -3.31
CA GLN A 267 23.99 18.71 -3.32
C GLN A 267 24.07 17.94 -4.63
N VAL A 268 22.95 17.37 -5.07
CA VAL A 268 22.84 16.62 -6.33
C VAL A 268 23.14 17.52 -7.52
N GLN A 269 22.65 18.77 -7.53
CA GLN A 269 22.93 19.73 -8.60
C GLN A 269 24.42 20.09 -8.67
N ASN A 270 25.08 20.34 -7.54
CA ASN A 270 26.52 20.62 -7.50
C ASN A 270 27.32 19.42 -8.01
N TYR A 271 26.96 18.21 -7.59
CA TYR A 271 27.57 16.98 -8.09
C TYR A 271 27.37 16.83 -9.60
N PHE A 272 26.14 17.01 -10.09
CA PHE A 272 25.80 16.91 -11.51
C PHE A 272 26.56 17.91 -12.39
N GLN A 273 26.76 19.14 -11.90
CA GLN A 273 27.55 20.16 -12.60
C GLN A 273 29.04 19.84 -12.62
N ALA A 274 29.56 19.17 -11.59
CA ALA A 274 30.94 18.73 -11.52
C ALA A 274 31.26 17.52 -12.43
N LEU A 275 30.24 16.81 -12.93
CA LEU A 275 30.43 15.70 -13.89
C LEU A 275 31.03 16.20 -15.22
N PRO A 276 31.84 15.37 -15.92
CA PRO A 276 32.27 15.66 -17.28
C PRO A 276 31.09 15.88 -18.23
N ASP A 277 31.24 16.76 -19.22
CA ASP A 277 30.15 17.12 -20.14
C ASP A 277 29.55 15.89 -20.86
N ALA A 278 30.39 14.93 -21.22
CA ALA A 278 29.96 13.67 -21.85
C ALA A 278 29.07 12.81 -20.94
N GLU A 279 29.33 12.79 -19.64
CA GLU A 279 28.48 12.10 -18.67
C GLU A 279 27.20 12.87 -18.40
N ARG A 280 27.30 14.20 -18.25
CA ARG A 280 26.16 15.08 -18.02
C ARG A 280 25.15 15.01 -19.16
N ALA A 281 25.63 14.94 -20.41
CA ALA A 281 24.79 14.82 -21.61
C ALA A 281 23.98 13.51 -21.68
N ARG A 282 24.38 12.47 -20.93
CA ARG A 282 23.71 11.16 -20.89
C ARG A 282 22.87 10.97 -19.62
N ARG A 283 22.57 12.05 -18.91
CA ARG A 283 21.77 12.04 -17.69
C ARG A 283 20.71 13.14 -17.75
N ILE A 284 19.54 12.86 -17.19
CA ILE A 284 18.51 13.88 -16.95
C ILE A 284 18.36 14.01 -15.43
N LEU A 285 18.37 15.26 -14.94
CA LEU A 285 18.12 15.58 -13.55
C LEU A 285 16.94 16.56 -13.48
N LYS A 286 15.91 16.20 -12.73
CA LYS A 286 14.71 17.02 -12.53
C LYS A 286 14.33 17.03 -11.05
N ARG A 287 13.79 18.17 -10.59
CA ARG A 287 13.09 18.25 -9.31
C ARG A 287 11.61 18.52 -9.54
N GLU A 288 10.76 17.78 -8.84
CA GLU A 288 9.31 17.94 -8.86
C GLU A 288 8.78 17.87 -7.42
N GLY A 289 8.48 19.01 -6.79
CA GLY A 289 8.07 19.05 -5.39
C GLY A 289 9.11 18.45 -4.43
N ASN A 290 8.71 17.36 -3.76
CA ASN A 290 9.57 16.59 -2.86
C ASN A 290 10.31 15.45 -3.57
N TYR A 291 10.27 15.38 -4.90
CA TYR A 291 11.00 14.38 -5.69
C TYR A 291 12.22 14.97 -6.35
N ILE A 292 13.32 14.21 -6.32
CA ILE A 292 14.44 14.34 -7.26
C ILE A 292 14.39 13.14 -8.17
N ILE A 293 14.28 13.40 -9.47
CA ILE A 293 14.27 12.37 -10.51
C ILE A 293 15.59 12.41 -11.26
N GLN A 294 16.20 11.25 -11.43
CA GLN A 294 17.40 11.08 -12.23
C GLN A 294 17.22 9.95 -13.25
N ALA A 295 17.43 10.23 -14.53
CA ALA A 295 17.60 9.20 -15.56
C ALA A 295 19.09 9.09 -15.92
N LEU A 296 19.60 7.86 -16.05
CA LEU A 296 20.98 7.58 -16.40
C LEU A 296 21.08 6.88 -17.75
N HIS A 297 22.27 6.91 -18.35
CA HIS A 297 22.57 6.25 -19.62
C HIS A 297 21.58 6.59 -20.74
N VAL A 298 21.12 7.85 -20.75
CA VAL A 298 20.12 8.34 -21.70
C VAL A 298 20.76 8.50 -23.07
N GLN A 299 20.19 7.84 -24.08
CA GLN A 299 20.61 7.97 -25.48
C GLN A 299 19.68 8.90 -26.28
N ASN A 300 18.37 8.75 -26.08
CA ASN A 300 17.35 9.61 -26.66
C ASN A 300 16.76 10.53 -25.57
N THR A 301 17.31 11.74 -25.47
CA THR A 301 16.94 12.71 -24.42
C THR A 301 15.49 13.14 -24.54
N GLU A 302 14.96 13.36 -25.74
CA GLU A 302 13.59 13.83 -25.94
C GLU A 302 12.57 12.77 -25.49
N ALA A 303 12.75 11.53 -25.91
CA ALA A 303 11.87 10.43 -25.51
C ALA A 303 11.95 10.12 -24.01
N MET A 304 13.14 10.20 -23.40
CA MET A 304 13.29 10.02 -21.95
C MET A 304 12.68 11.19 -21.17
N GLN A 305 12.80 12.42 -21.66
CA GLN A 305 12.20 13.60 -21.03
C GLN A 305 10.66 13.44 -20.95
N GLN A 306 10.02 12.87 -21.97
CA GLN A 306 8.59 12.56 -21.93
C GLN A 306 8.20 11.58 -20.81
N ILE A 307 9.05 10.61 -20.48
CA ILE A 307 8.83 9.68 -19.36
C ILE A 307 9.02 10.42 -18.03
N VAL A 308 10.13 11.15 -17.89
CA VAL A 308 10.47 11.93 -16.70
C VAL A 308 9.40 12.99 -16.38
N ASP A 309 8.73 13.53 -17.40
CA ASP A 309 7.68 14.55 -17.23
C ASP A 309 6.33 14.01 -16.79
N GLN A 310 6.08 12.70 -16.95
CA GLN A 310 4.91 12.02 -16.39
C GLN A 310 4.99 11.89 -14.87
N ILE A 311 6.20 11.92 -14.29
CA ILE A 311 6.39 11.84 -12.85
C ILE A 311 5.93 13.16 -12.22
N LYS A 312 4.84 13.10 -11.47
CA LYS A 312 4.27 14.22 -10.72
C LYS A 312 4.22 13.88 -9.24
N TYR A 313 4.63 14.83 -8.40
CA TYR A 313 4.47 14.70 -6.97
C TYR A 313 3.00 14.94 -6.59
N ALA A 314 2.32 13.88 -6.14
CA ALA A 314 0.97 13.96 -5.61
C ALA A 314 1.03 13.78 -4.07
N PRO A 315 0.84 14.84 -3.26
CA PRO A 315 0.87 14.71 -1.82
C PRO A 315 -0.30 13.84 -1.33
N LYS A 316 0.00 12.70 -0.70
CA LYS A 316 -1.02 11.86 -0.07
C LYS A 316 -1.24 12.33 1.36
N ILE A 317 -2.37 12.99 1.61
CA ILE A 317 -2.76 13.47 2.94
C ILE A 317 -3.24 12.29 3.77
N HIS A 318 -2.42 11.85 4.72
CA HIS A 318 -2.84 10.87 5.73
C HIS A 318 -3.45 11.61 6.92
N TRP A 319 -4.73 11.37 7.18
CA TRP A 319 -5.42 11.91 8.34
C TRP A 319 -4.99 11.12 9.59
N LEU A 320 -4.46 11.82 10.60
CA LEU A 320 -4.02 11.22 11.87
C LEU A 320 -5.19 10.68 12.75
N LYS A 321 -6.43 10.92 12.32
CA LYS A 321 -7.69 10.42 12.91
C LYS A 321 -8.61 9.98 11.76
N LYS A 322 -9.80 9.44 12.06
CA LYS A 322 -10.85 9.17 11.04
C LYS A 322 -10.93 10.38 10.12
N ASN A 323 -10.79 10.16 8.81
CA ASN A 323 -10.75 11.25 7.86
C ASN A 323 -12.07 12.04 8.02
N PRO A 324 -12.05 13.35 8.30
CA PRO A 324 -13.28 14.12 8.49
C PRO A 324 -14.15 14.17 7.21
N PHE A 325 -13.57 13.77 6.08
CA PHE A 325 -14.21 13.61 4.79
C PHE A 325 -14.31 12.14 4.34
N GLU A 326 -14.03 11.15 5.21
CA GLU A 326 -14.12 9.72 4.87
C GLU A 326 -15.53 9.35 4.42
N ASP A 327 -16.52 9.84 5.16
CA ASP A 327 -17.94 9.65 4.86
C ASP A 327 -18.32 10.37 3.55
N LEU A 328 -17.53 11.34 3.08
CA LEU A 328 -17.72 12.02 1.79
C LEU A 328 -16.99 11.30 0.64
N GLN A 329 -15.83 10.69 0.90
CA GLN A 329 -15.09 9.87 -0.05
C GLN A 329 -15.82 8.58 -0.39
N GLN A 330 -16.58 8.03 0.56
CA GLN A 330 -17.41 6.84 0.33
C GLN A 330 -18.52 7.08 -0.73
N PHE A 331 -18.93 8.33 -0.96
CA PHE A 331 -19.80 8.70 -2.09
C PHE A 331 -19.05 8.82 -3.42
N GLN A 332 -17.72 8.91 -3.42
CA GLN A 332 -16.88 9.03 -4.63
C GLN A 332 -16.24 7.70 -5.06
N SER A 333 -15.96 6.79 -4.12
CA SER A 333 -15.21 5.56 -4.41
C SER A 333 -16.05 4.37 -4.87
N ASP A 334 -17.39 4.46 -4.80
CA ASP A 334 -18.30 3.45 -5.38
C ASP A 334 -18.74 3.80 -6.82
N GLU A 335 -18.28 4.96 -7.34
CA GLU A 335 -18.63 5.44 -8.69
C GLU A 335 -17.55 5.05 -9.72
N GLN A 336 -17.09 3.79 -9.65
CA GLN A 336 -16.62 3.08 -10.82
C GLN A 336 -17.69 2.10 -11.34
N THR A 337 -18.96 2.41 -11.08
CA THR A 337 -20.04 1.93 -11.93
C THR A 337 -19.75 2.50 -13.33
N SER A 338 -19.21 1.64 -14.18
CA SER A 338 -19.07 1.85 -15.62
C SER A 338 -20.26 2.68 -16.10
N LEU A 339 -20.03 3.78 -16.82
CA LEU A 339 -21.11 4.63 -17.36
C LEU A 339 -22.24 3.81 -18.00
N ILE A 340 -21.89 2.63 -18.53
CA ILE A 340 -22.80 1.63 -19.09
C ILE A 340 -23.85 1.16 -18.06
N ASP A 341 -23.48 0.83 -16.82
CA ASP A 341 -24.40 0.36 -15.78
C ASP A 341 -25.38 1.44 -15.34
N PHE A 342 -24.93 2.69 -15.26
CA PHE A 342 -25.79 3.84 -15.01
C PHE A 342 -26.82 4.01 -16.13
N TYR A 343 -26.38 3.98 -17.39
CA TYR A 343 -27.29 4.07 -18.54
C TYR A 343 -28.27 2.89 -18.58
N LEU A 344 -27.81 1.65 -18.40
CA LEU A 344 -28.68 0.47 -18.38
C LEU A 344 -29.74 0.57 -17.29
N THR A 345 -29.36 1.02 -16.10
CA THR A 345 -30.29 1.20 -14.98
C THR A 345 -31.30 2.29 -15.27
N ALA A 346 -30.87 3.46 -15.77
CA ALA A 346 -31.76 4.56 -16.12
C ALA A 346 -32.75 4.19 -17.23
N PHE A 347 -32.29 3.56 -18.31
CA PHE A 347 -33.17 3.08 -19.39
C PHE A 347 -34.14 1.99 -18.89
N GLY A 348 -33.69 1.10 -18.00
CA GLY A 348 -34.54 0.11 -17.35
C GLY A 348 -35.70 0.73 -16.56
N PHE A 349 -35.42 1.75 -15.74
CA PHE A 349 -36.45 2.46 -14.97
C PHE A 349 -37.43 3.22 -15.86
N ILE A 350 -36.95 3.87 -16.92
CA ILE A 350 -37.81 4.56 -17.89
C ILE A 350 -38.73 3.56 -18.59
N GLY A 351 -38.19 2.43 -19.07
CA GLY A 351 -38.95 1.37 -19.72
C GLY A 351 -40.02 0.77 -18.81
N LEU A 352 -39.66 0.46 -17.56
CA LEU A 352 -40.59 -0.07 -16.56
C LEU A 352 -41.70 0.94 -16.24
N SER A 353 -41.36 2.21 -16.08
CA SER A 353 -42.32 3.28 -15.79
C SER A 353 -43.33 3.45 -16.92
N LEU A 354 -42.88 3.43 -18.18
CA LEU A 354 -43.74 3.49 -19.36
C LEU A 354 -44.68 2.29 -19.43
N LEU A 355 -44.18 1.09 -19.14
CA LEU A 355 -44.98 -0.13 -19.15
C LEU A 355 -46.06 -0.11 -18.05
N ILE A 356 -45.72 0.33 -16.84
CA ILE A 356 -46.69 0.52 -15.75
C ILE A 356 -47.74 1.55 -16.14
N PHE A 357 -47.34 2.66 -16.77
CA PHE A 357 -48.26 3.70 -17.17
C PHE A 357 -49.23 3.24 -18.26
N LEU A 358 -48.74 2.50 -19.26
CA LEU A 358 -49.58 1.93 -20.33
C LEU A 358 -50.54 0.86 -19.80
N LEU A 359 -50.06 -0.06 -18.97
CA LEU A 359 -50.91 -1.10 -18.38
C LEU A 359 -51.93 -0.52 -17.40
N GLY A 360 -51.49 0.35 -16.49
CA GLY A 360 -52.35 1.01 -15.52
C GLY A 360 -53.40 1.89 -16.19
N GLY A 361 -52.99 2.69 -17.18
CA GLY A 361 -53.90 3.53 -17.95
C GLY A 361 -54.92 2.71 -18.75
N SER A 362 -54.50 1.61 -19.38
CA SER A 362 -55.40 0.72 -20.10
C SER A 362 -56.41 0.04 -19.18
N LEU A 363 -55.96 -0.48 -18.03
CA LEU A 363 -56.84 -1.10 -17.04
C LEU A 363 -57.85 -0.10 -16.46
N LEU A 364 -57.40 1.11 -16.08
CA LEU A 364 -58.27 2.15 -15.55
C LEU A 364 -59.29 2.61 -16.62
N GLY A 365 -58.82 2.80 -17.86
CA GLY A 365 -59.68 3.15 -18.99
C GLY A 365 -60.75 2.09 -19.26
N ALA A 366 -60.36 0.81 -19.26
CA ALA A 366 -61.28 -0.31 -19.42
C ALA A 366 -62.30 -0.38 -18.27
N ALA A 367 -61.86 -0.19 -17.02
CA ALA A 367 -62.73 -0.17 -15.85
C ALA A 367 -63.77 0.96 -15.94
N ILE A 368 -63.35 2.18 -16.28
CA ILE A 368 -64.26 3.33 -16.47
C ILE A 368 -65.23 3.06 -17.63
N PHE A 369 -64.75 2.53 -18.75
CA PHE A 369 -65.59 2.20 -19.90
C PHE A 369 -66.67 1.17 -19.55
N LEU A 370 -66.28 0.07 -18.89
CA LEU A 370 -67.20 -0.98 -18.45
C LEU A 370 -68.19 -0.46 -17.40
N TRP A 371 -67.75 0.38 -16.46
CA TRP A 371 -68.62 1.00 -15.47
C TRP A 371 -69.65 1.94 -16.12
N ARG A 372 -69.22 2.80 -17.07
CA ARG A 372 -70.14 3.64 -17.85
C ARG A 372 -71.11 2.80 -18.68
N ARG A 373 -70.64 1.74 -19.34
CA ARG A 373 -71.48 0.80 -20.11
C ARG A 373 -72.51 0.11 -19.22
N HIS A 374 -72.12 -0.34 -18.03
CA HIS A 374 -73.03 -0.95 -17.06
C HIS A 374 -74.09 0.05 -16.58
N ARG A 375 -73.68 1.29 -16.27
CA ARG A 375 -74.59 2.36 -15.87
C ARG A 375 -75.59 2.73 -16.97
N ALA A 376 -75.17 2.75 -18.23
CA ALA A 376 -76.05 2.97 -19.37
C ALA A 376 -77.09 1.84 -19.55
N ARG A 377 -76.74 0.59 -19.26
CA ARG A 377 -77.70 -0.54 -19.29
C ARG A 377 -78.75 -0.46 -18.18
N LEU A 378 -78.44 0.17 -17.05
CA LEU A 378 -79.37 0.34 -15.94
C LEU A 378 -80.39 1.47 -16.18
N TRP A 379 -80.14 2.39 -17.13
CA TRP A 379 -80.99 3.55 -17.41
C TRP A 379 -81.46 3.55 -18.89
N PRO A 380 -82.53 2.81 -19.25
CA PRO A 380 -82.95 2.64 -20.65
C PRO A 380 -83.58 3.90 -21.29
N GLY A 381 -83.73 5.00 -20.54
CA GLY A 381 -84.49 6.19 -20.95
C GLY A 381 -83.66 7.44 -21.28
N PHE A 382 -82.32 7.38 -21.26
CA PHE A 382 -81.48 8.55 -21.52
C PHE A 382 -81.14 8.65 -23.02
N SER A 383 -81.99 9.37 -23.76
CA SER A 383 -81.73 9.80 -25.14
C SER A 383 -80.90 11.08 -25.13
N ASP A 384 -79.92 11.20 -26.05
CA ASP A 384 -79.00 12.34 -26.23
C ASP A 384 -79.69 13.68 -26.61
N ALA A 385 -81.01 13.74 -26.56
CA ALA A 385 -81.82 14.93 -26.85
C ALA A 385 -82.27 15.68 -25.57
N GLY A 386 -81.37 15.83 -24.59
CA GLY A 386 -81.65 16.46 -23.30
C GLY A 386 -81.86 17.98 -23.35
N GLY A 387 -83.08 18.42 -23.68
CA GLY A 387 -83.73 19.60 -23.09
C GLY A 387 -83.30 20.98 -23.60
N MET A 388 -83.91 21.45 -24.70
CA MET A 388 -83.78 22.85 -25.16
C MET A 388 -84.53 23.81 -24.23
N LEU A 389 -83.81 24.57 -23.39
CA LEU A 389 -84.32 25.75 -22.67
C LEU A 389 -84.20 27.00 -23.57
N ARG A 390 -85.32 27.66 -23.89
CA ARG A 390 -85.34 28.93 -24.66
C ARG A 390 -85.40 30.13 -23.70
N LEU A 391 -84.39 30.99 -23.74
CA LEU A 391 -84.26 32.21 -22.91
C LEU A 391 -84.69 33.45 -23.73
N ASN A 392 -85.55 34.33 -23.18
CA ASN A 392 -86.08 35.53 -23.85
C ASN A 392 -85.57 36.80 -23.12
N LEU A 393 -84.95 37.76 -23.81
CA LEU A 393 -84.13 38.85 -23.21
C LEU A 393 -84.51 40.26 -23.72
N ASP A 394 -85.79 40.61 -23.76
CA ASP A 394 -86.20 41.90 -24.36
C ASP A 394 -86.09 43.15 -23.45
N ASN A 395 -85.82 43.03 -22.14
CA ASN A 395 -86.14 44.13 -21.20
C ASN A 395 -85.02 44.66 -20.27
N LEU A 396 -83.72 44.53 -20.59
CA LEU A 396 -82.67 45.05 -19.69
C LEU A 396 -81.56 45.83 -20.43
N VAL A 397 -81.76 47.15 -20.60
CA VAL A 397 -80.73 48.12 -20.97
C VAL A 397 -80.45 49.06 -19.77
N LEU A 398 -79.17 49.36 -19.55
CA LEU A 398 -78.48 49.98 -18.40
C LEU A 398 -78.62 51.52 -18.31
N PRO A 399 -78.19 52.16 -17.20
CA PRO A 399 -77.67 53.54 -17.23
C PRO A 399 -76.18 53.68 -16.83
N GLN A 400 -75.49 54.64 -17.47
CA GLN A 400 -74.06 54.97 -17.34
C GLN A 400 -73.77 56.08 -16.32
N ILE A 401 -72.53 56.15 -15.78
CA ILE A 401 -72.07 57.14 -14.79
C ILE A 401 -71.07 58.14 -15.42
N GLU A 402 -71.27 59.43 -15.14
CA GLU A 402 -70.59 60.60 -15.70
C GLU A 402 -69.29 61.01 -14.95
N LYS A 403 -68.32 61.60 -15.66
CA LYS A 403 -66.93 61.88 -15.23
C LYS A 403 -66.67 63.40 -15.14
N LYS A 404 -66.01 63.93 -14.09
CA LYS A 404 -65.70 65.38 -13.95
C LYS A 404 -64.20 65.64 -13.63
N SER A 405 -63.55 66.52 -14.41
CA SER A 405 -62.14 66.93 -14.28
C SER A 405 -61.93 68.18 -13.38
N PRO A 406 -60.75 68.38 -12.75
CA PRO A 406 -60.46 69.55 -11.92
C PRO A 406 -59.81 70.74 -12.67
N LYS A 407 -60.07 71.96 -12.16
CA LYS A 407 -59.70 73.29 -12.69
C LYS A 407 -58.47 73.87 -11.94
N GLY A 408 -57.64 74.63 -12.66
CA GLY A 408 -56.34 75.16 -12.22
C GLY A 408 -56.31 76.42 -11.35
N LEU A 409 -55.07 76.76 -10.96
CA LEU A 409 -54.55 77.78 -10.04
C LEU A 409 -55.00 79.24 -10.26
N PRO A 410 -54.84 80.09 -9.23
CA PRO A 410 -54.55 81.51 -9.41
C PRO A 410 -53.20 81.92 -8.79
N GLY A 411 -52.50 82.85 -9.46
CA GLY A 411 -51.37 83.58 -8.92
C GLY A 411 -51.73 85.01 -8.54
N ARG A 412 -50.99 85.56 -7.57
CA ARG A 412 -50.41 86.90 -7.61
C ARG A 412 -49.33 87.02 -6.54
#